data_AF-E2AQ68-F1
#
_entry.id   AF-E2AQ68-F1
#
_cell.length_a   1.000
_cell.length_b   1.000
_cell.length_c   1.000
_cell.angle_alpha   90.00
_cell.angle_beta   90.00
_cell.angle_gamma   90.00
#
_symmetry.space_group_name_H-M   'P 1'
#
loop_
_entity.id
_entity.type
_entity.pdbx_description
1 polymer ?
#
loop_
_entity_poly.entity_id
_entity_poly.type
_entity_poly.pdbx_seq_one_letter_code
_entity_poly.pdbx_strand_id
1 'polypeptide(L)'
;MRSLFHSCESLELNGSYYCEWNYNGLGLDYQILAGPSFIAIYTIVGIILGIAADRYNRVRLLAICTLVFSIAIFLSGTVKEYWQLLILRMVLAAGEAGCNPMATGLLSDWFEEQQRGLVMSIFNWGIYGGYGIAFPVGRYIPELNVWDLGWRVCYYGAGVIGLIIAVLTGLTLTEPERKMIGEEANDGKQVSIWKVLLQPRIILLCLAASIRHCGGLCFAYNCDLYYREYFPDYDLGWWLFAVTIVIGSIGVVAGGIISDKFVAKMGIRSRVACLTISQIIATPFAFGSVYFNPLWAMITLGISYFFAEMWFGILFAIVVEIVPLNLRSTTVGVFLFVMNNIGGNLPILVEPIRVTIGFRESLFIFYAGAYGISSIMFFFTMFLMDGSAEVKKTADTEMTKTTSSAYDNSTFTNDDGQSTLELPRFPARSPIYEHSRL
;
A
#
# COMPACT_ATOMS: atom_id res chain seq x y z
N MET A 1 -31.37 -14.03 14.95
CA MET A 1 -30.37 -12.98 15.22
C MET A 1 -29.37 -13.51 16.26
N ARG A 2 -28.80 -14.71 16.06
CA ARG A 2 -28.24 -15.51 17.17
C ARG A 2 -26.89 -16.19 16.88
N SER A 3 -26.14 -15.84 15.83
CA SER A 3 -25.03 -16.69 15.36
C SER A 3 -23.82 -15.99 14.72
N LEU A 4 -23.54 -14.73 15.07
CA LEU A 4 -22.45 -14.01 14.41
C LEU A 4 -21.13 -13.97 15.18
N PHE A 5 -21.14 -13.99 16.52
CA PHE A 5 -19.93 -14.03 17.34
C PHE A 5 -20.27 -14.67 18.69
N HIS A 6 -19.72 -15.84 18.98
CA HIS A 6 -20.06 -16.63 20.17
C HIS A 6 -18.85 -16.75 21.10
N SER A 7 -18.75 -15.87 22.09
CA SER A 7 -17.99 -16.12 23.32
C SER A 7 -18.92 -15.88 24.51
N CYS A 8 -19.03 -16.87 25.41
CA CYS A 8 -19.69 -16.71 26.69
C CYS A 8 -18.66 -16.21 27.70
N GLU A 9 -18.88 -15.02 28.23
CA GLU A 9 -18.20 -14.57 29.45
C GLU A 9 -19.02 -15.08 30.64
N SER A 10 -18.38 -15.85 31.55
CA SER A 10 -19.04 -16.28 32.79
C SER A 10 -19.02 -15.12 33.78
N LEU A 11 -20.16 -14.46 33.97
CA LEU A 11 -20.31 -13.37 34.93
C LEU A 11 -21.06 -13.88 36.17
N GLU A 12 -20.66 -13.40 37.35
CA GLU A 12 -21.30 -13.75 38.62
C GLU A 12 -22.26 -12.63 39.04
N LEU A 13 -23.57 -12.92 39.09
CA LEU A 13 -24.56 -12.05 39.74
C LEU A 13 -25.19 -12.81 40.91
N ASN A 14 -25.10 -12.25 42.12
CA ASN A 14 -25.72 -12.81 43.32
C ASN A 14 -25.41 -14.32 43.53
N GLY A 15 -24.16 -14.74 43.32
CA GLY A 15 -23.75 -16.15 43.47
C GLY A 15 -24.22 -17.11 42.37
N SER A 16 -24.80 -16.57 41.28
CA SER A 16 -25.23 -17.33 40.10
C SER A 16 -24.32 -16.99 38.92
N TYR A 17 -23.66 -18.00 38.34
CA TYR A 17 -22.95 -17.84 37.08
C TYR A 17 -23.95 -17.79 35.94
N TYR A 18 -23.91 -16.73 35.13
CA TYR A 18 -24.65 -16.67 33.88
C TYR A 18 -23.69 -16.39 32.73
N CYS A 19 -24.01 -16.98 31.57
CA CYS A 19 -23.33 -16.71 30.32
C CYS A 19 -23.94 -15.48 29.67
N GLU A 20 -23.21 -14.38 29.59
CA GLU A 20 -23.57 -13.28 28.72
C GLU A 20 -22.88 -13.46 27.36
N TRP A 21 -23.67 -13.46 26.30
CA TRP A 21 -23.17 -13.50 24.93
C TRP A 21 -22.81 -12.07 24.52
N ASN A 22 -21.54 -11.70 24.63
CA ASN A 22 -21.09 -10.36 24.31
C ASN A 22 -20.73 -10.25 22.82
N TYR A 23 -21.49 -9.44 22.07
CA TYR A 23 -21.24 -9.15 20.65
C TYR A 23 -20.37 -7.89 20.51
N ASN A 24 -19.14 -7.98 20.99
CA ASN A 24 -18.21 -6.84 21.06
C ASN A 24 -17.32 -6.68 19.82
N GLY A 25 -17.49 -7.53 18.80
CA GLY A 25 -16.68 -7.51 17.58
C GLY A 25 -15.28 -8.10 17.75
N LEU A 26 -15.05 -8.81 18.85
CA LEU A 26 -13.79 -9.45 19.18
C LEU A 26 -13.90 -10.97 19.03
N GLY A 27 -12.77 -11.66 18.86
CA GLY A 27 -12.75 -13.10 18.64
C GLY A 27 -12.01 -13.53 17.37
N LEU A 28 -11.71 -14.83 17.30
CA LEU A 28 -10.98 -15.42 16.19
C LEU A 28 -11.76 -15.29 14.88
N ASP A 29 -13.09 -15.41 14.95
CA ASP A 29 -14.00 -15.25 13.82
C ASP A 29 -13.89 -13.85 13.18
N TYR A 30 -13.73 -12.81 14.00
CA TYR A 30 -13.52 -11.45 13.50
C TYR A 30 -12.15 -11.34 12.80
N GLN A 31 -11.09 -11.87 13.40
CA GLN A 31 -9.76 -11.80 12.79
C GLN A 31 -9.67 -12.58 11.48
N ILE A 32 -10.33 -13.76 11.39
CA ILE A 32 -10.46 -14.56 10.17
C ILE A 32 -11.21 -13.76 9.08
N LEU A 33 -12.28 -13.07 9.46
CA LEU A 33 -13.07 -12.23 8.55
C LEU A 33 -12.30 -10.99 8.08
N ALA A 34 -11.56 -10.34 8.97
CA ALA A 34 -10.84 -9.10 8.68
C ALA A 34 -9.60 -9.33 7.80
N GLY A 35 -8.81 -10.37 8.09
CA GLY A 35 -7.55 -10.64 7.39
C GLY A 35 -7.63 -11.82 6.40
N PRO A 36 -7.52 -13.08 6.86
CA PRO A 36 -7.27 -14.23 6.00
C PRO A 36 -8.29 -14.49 4.90
N SER A 37 -9.58 -14.39 5.20
CA SER A 37 -10.62 -14.62 4.21
C SER A 37 -10.55 -13.64 3.04
N PHE A 38 -10.22 -12.38 3.32
CA PHE A 38 -10.03 -11.35 2.30
C PHE A 38 -8.72 -11.57 1.54
N ILE A 39 -7.61 -11.69 2.24
CA ILE A 39 -6.26 -11.67 1.64
C ILE A 39 -5.99 -12.88 0.75
N ALA A 40 -6.42 -14.08 1.16
CA ALA A 40 -6.20 -15.29 0.38
C ALA A 40 -6.87 -15.18 -1.00
N ILE A 41 -8.11 -14.69 -1.04
CA ILE A 41 -8.85 -14.55 -2.29
C ILE A 41 -8.36 -13.35 -3.09
N TYR A 42 -8.10 -12.21 -2.43
CA TYR A 42 -7.59 -11.00 -3.08
C TYR A 42 -6.29 -11.30 -3.85
N THR A 43 -5.37 -12.05 -3.26
CA THR A 43 -4.06 -12.31 -3.85
C THR A 43 -4.12 -13.32 -5.00
N ILE A 44 -4.92 -14.40 -4.88
CA ILE A 44 -5.09 -15.39 -5.96
C ILE A 44 -5.83 -14.77 -7.15
N VAL A 45 -6.95 -14.11 -6.89
CA VAL A 45 -7.78 -13.52 -7.95
C VAL A 45 -7.08 -12.33 -8.59
N GLY A 46 -6.29 -11.57 -7.84
CA GLY A 46 -5.48 -10.46 -8.38
C GLY A 46 -4.51 -10.92 -9.46
N ILE A 47 -3.88 -12.08 -9.31
CA ILE A 47 -3.00 -12.67 -10.34
C ILE A 47 -3.81 -13.03 -11.59
N ILE A 48 -4.96 -13.68 -11.41
CA ILE A 48 -5.84 -14.10 -12.52
C ILE A 48 -6.36 -12.88 -13.28
N LEU A 49 -6.83 -11.86 -12.56
CA LEU A 49 -7.34 -10.61 -13.14
C LEU A 49 -6.24 -9.78 -13.78
N GLY A 50 -5.01 -9.81 -13.27
CA GLY A 50 -3.84 -9.20 -13.91
C GLY A 50 -3.60 -9.80 -15.30
N ILE A 51 -3.56 -11.14 -15.39
CA ILE A 51 -3.41 -11.85 -16.68
C ILE A 51 -4.61 -11.57 -17.61
N ALA A 52 -5.81 -11.48 -17.05
CA ALA A 52 -7.01 -11.14 -17.81
C ALA A 52 -6.97 -9.70 -18.35
N ALA A 53 -6.46 -8.74 -17.57
CA ALA A 53 -6.33 -7.33 -17.97
C ALA A 53 -5.44 -7.15 -19.21
N ASP A 54 -4.44 -8.02 -19.39
CA ASP A 54 -3.59 -8.02 -20.57
C ASP A 54 -4.30 -8.53 -21.83
N ARG A 55 -5.32 -9.38 -21.69
CA ARG A 55 -6.01 -10.02 -22.84
C ARG A 55 -7.36 -9.37 -23.17
N TYR A 56 -8.03 -8.82 -22.18
CA TYR A 56 -9.37 -8.29 -22.31
C TYR A 56 -9.39 -6.76 -22.20
N ASN A 57 -10.56 -6.18 -22.47
CA ASN A 57 -10.80 -4.75 -22.30
C ASN A 57 -10.78 -4.39 -20.82
N ARG A 58 -9.85 -3.50 -20.42
CA ARG A 58 -9.59 -3.17 -19.01
C ARG A 58 -10.74 -2.41 -18.38
N VAL A 59 -11.41 -1.51 -19.11
CA VAL A 59 -12.60 -0.80 -18.63
C VAL A 59 -13.75 -1.75 -18.33
N ARG A 60 -14.05 -2.70 -19.23
CA ARG A 60 -15.12 -3.69 -19.01
C ARG A 60 -14.79 -4.60 -17.82
N LEU A 61 -13.53 -5.04 -17.72
CA LEU A 61 -13.10 -5.88 -16.62
C LEU A 61 -13.18 -5.11 -15.28
N LEU A 62 -12.76 -3.84 -15.26
CA LEU A 62 -12.89 -2.95 -14.11
C LEU A 62 -14.36 -2.74 -13.73
N ALA A 63 -15.27 -2.53 -14.69
CA ALA A 63 -16.69 -2.35 -14.42
C ALA A 63 -17.32 -3.63 -13.82
N ILE A 64 -16.97 -4.81 -14.34
CA ILE A 64 -17.43 -6.10 -13.79
C ILE A 64 -16.90 -6.31 -12.37
N CYS A 65 -15.62 -6.07 -12.15
CA CYS A 65 -14.99 -6.14 -10.83
C CYS A 65 -15.69 -5.22 -9.83
N THR A 66 -15.94 -3.97 -10.25
CA THR A 66 -16.63 -2.96 -9.46
C THR A 66 -18.05 -3.37 -9.11
N LEU A 67 -18.77 -3.94 -10.07
CA LEU A 67 -20.12 -4.45 -9.87
C LEU A 67 -20.13 -5.61 -8.88
N VAL A 68 -19.25 -6.59 -9.04
CA VAL A 68 -19.18 -7.80 -8.20
C VAL A 68 -18.91 -7.41 -6.74
N PHE A 69 -17.90 -6.58 -6.47
CA PHE A 69 -17.62 -6.21 -5.08
C PHE A 69 -18.76 -5.35 -4.49
N SER A 70 -19.39 -4.47 -5.28
CA SER A 70 -20.48 -3.62 -4.81
C SER A 70 -21.74 -4.41 -4.45
N ILE A 71 -22.07 -5.43 -5.25
CA ILE A 71 -23.14 -6.39 -4.94
C ILE A 71 -22.81 -7.12 -3.63
N ALA A 72 -21.57 -7.57 -3.46
CA ALA A 72 -21.15 -8.27 -2.24
C ALA A 72 -21.27 -7.37 -0.98
N ILE A 73 -20.89 -6.10 -1.09
CA ILE A 73 -21.10 -5.10 -0.02
C ILE A 73 -22.60 -4.97 0.30
N PHE A 74 -23.45 -4.76 -0.71
CA PHE A 74 -24.88 -4.60 -0.51
C PHE A 74 -25.52 -5.84 0.15
N LEU A 75 -25.18 -7.04 -0.34
CA LEU A 75 -25.69 -8.30 0.20
C LEU A 75 -25.19 -8.58 1.62
N SER A 76 -24.04 -8.01 2.03
CA SER A 76 -23.51 -8.16 3.40
C SER A 76 -24.48 -7.57 4.43
N GLY A 77 -25.25 -6.54 4.06
CA GLY A 77 -26.34 -5.99 4.89
C GLY A 77 -27.50 -6.96 5.12
N THR A 78 -27.64 -8.03 4.33
CA THR A 78 -28.76 -9.00 4.41
C THR A 78 -28.42 -10.28 5.20
N VAL A 79 -27.16 -10.44 5.60
CA VAL A 79 -26.62 -11.65 6.22
C VAL A 79 -27.34 -12.03 7.52
N LYS A 80 -27.59 -13.32 7.73
CA LYS A 80 -28.16 -13.86 8.98
C LYS A 80 -27.17 -14.72 9.78
N GLU A 81 -26.20 -15.31 9.11
CA GLU A 81 -25.23 -16.27 9.66
C GLU A 81 -23.79 -15.86 9.32
N TYR A 82 -22.83 -16.13 10.22
CA TYR A 82 -21.41 -15.76 10.03
C TYR A 82 -20.81 -16.23 8.69
N TRP A 83 -21.07 -17.47 8.29
CA TRP A 83 -20.50 -18.02 7.05
C TRP A 83 -20.95 -17.24 5.80
N GLN A 84 -22.13 -16.61 5.82
CA GLN A 84 -22.58 -15.78 4.70
C GLN A 84 -21.75 -14.51 4.60
N LEU A 85 -21.42 -13.89 5.73
CA LEU A 85 -20.53 -12.73 5.78
C LEU A 85 -19.13 -13.11 5.29
N LEU A 86 -18.63 -14.27 5.71
CA LEU A 86 -17.34 -14.81 5.28
C LEU A 86 -17.28 -15.01 3.75
N ILE A 87 -18.31 -15.63 3.16
CA ILE A 87 -18.37 -15.82 1.71
C ILE A 87 -18.49 -14.49 0.97
N LEU A 88 -19.33 -13.58 1.44
CA LEU A 88 -19.47 -12.26 0.81
C LEU A 88 -18.18 -11.45 0.92
N ARG A 89 -17.42 -11.59 2.01
CA ARG A 89 -16.10 -10.99 2.16
C ARG A 89 -15.10 -11.53 1.15
N MET A 90 -15.13 -12.83 0.89
CA MET A 90 -14.33 -13.48 -0.16
C MET A 90 -14.73 -12.99 -1.57
N VAL A 91 -16.02 -12.88 -1.87
CA VAL A 91 -16.50 -12.36 -3.17
C VAL A 91 -16.11 -10.90 -3.36
N LEU A 92 -16.22 -10.09 -2.30
CA LEU A 92 -15.77 -8.71 -2.28
C LEU A 92 -14.28 -8.63 -2.61
N ALA A 93 -13.45 -9.44 -1.94
CA ALA A 93 -12.01 -9.51 -2.20
C ALA A 93 -11.69 -9.89 -3.65
N ALA A 94 -12.43 -10.84 -4.23
CA ALA A 94 -12.27 -11.25 -5.62
C ALA A 94 -12.55 -10.10 -6.61
N GLY A 95 -13.60 -9.31 -6.37
CA GLY A 95 -13.93 -8.15 -7.20
C GLY A 95 -12.92 -7.00 -7.01
N GLU A 96 -12.49 -6.74 -5.77
CA GLU A 96 -11.58 -5.64 -5.48
C GLU A 96 -10.16 -5.87 -6.03
N ALA A 97 -9.71 -7.12 -6.09
CA ALA A 97 -8.35 -7.51 -6.46
C ALA A 97 -7.81 -6.92 -7.77
N GLY A 98 -8.68 -6.78 -8.77
CA GLY A 98 -8.28 -6.26 -10.08
C GLY A 98 -8.37 -4.74 -10.21
N CYS A 99 -9.03 -4.05 -9.29
CA CYS A 99 -9.40 -2.65 -9.47
C CYS A 99 -8.18 -1.72 -9.53
N ASN A 100 -7.24 -1.88 -8.59
CA ASN A 100 -6.04 -1.05 -8.53
C ASN A 100 -5.09 -1.22 -9.74
N PRO A 101 -4.66 -2.43 -10.15
CA PRO A 101 -3.79 -2.59 -11.31
C PRO A 101 -4.46 -2.15 -12.63
N MET A 102 -5.76 -2.40 -12.80
CA MET A 102 -6.48 -1.93 -13.99
C MET A 102 -6.60 -0.40 -14.02
N ALA A 103 -6.95 0.23 -12.90
CA ALA A 103 -7.07 1.67 -12.82
C ALA A 103 -5.72 2.37 -13.06
N THR A 104 -4.65 1.91 -12.43
CA THR A 104 -3.30 2.46 -12.65
C THR A 104 -2.82 2.27 -14.10
N GLY A 105 -3.12 1.12 -14.72
CA GLY A 105 -2.87 0.90 -16.14
C GLY A 105 -3.64 1.88 -17.05
N LEU A 106 -4.95 2.02 -16.84
CA LEU A 106 -5.81 2.94 -17.60
C LEU A 106 -5.37 4.41 -17.45
N LEU A 107 -5.06 4.84 -16.22
CA LEU A 107 -4.56 6.19 -15.95
C LEU A 107 -3.22 6.45 -16.65
N SER A 108 -2.35 5.44 -16.75
CA SER A 108 -1.07 5.57 -17.48
C SER A 108 -1.26 5.74 -18.99
N ASP A 109 -2.31 5.15 -19.56
CA ASP A 109 -2.62 5.27 -20.99
C ASP A 109 -3.34 6.57 -21.33
N TRP A 110 -4.30 6.99 -20.50
CA TRP A 110 -5.06 8.24 -20.67
C TRP A 110 -4.20 9.49 -20.53
N PHE A 111 -3.22 9.51 -19.63
CA PHE A 111 -2.45 10.70 -19.31
C PHE A 111 -1.01 10.65 -19.83
N GLU A 112 -0.51 11.81 -20.24
CA GLU A 112 0.88 12.00 -20.66
C GLU A 112 1.86 11.83 -19.50
N GLU A 113 3.10 11.44 -19.81
CA GLU A 113 4.12 11.09 -18.84
C GLU A 113 4.38 12.19 -17.79
N GLN A 114 4.33 13.45 -18.20
CA GLN A 114 4.54 14.61 -17.33
C GLN A 114 3.44 14.74 -16.25
N GLN A 115 2.23 14.26 -16.51
CA GLN A 115 1.08 14.37 -15.60
C GLN A 115 0.82 13.10 -14.80
N ARG A 116 1.40 11.95 -15.20
CA ARG A 116 1.16 10.64 -14.56
C ARG A 116 1.43 10.66 -13.06
N GLY A 117 2.49 11.32 -12.61
CA GLY A 117 2.82 11.42 -11.19
C GLY A 117 1.71 12.06 -10.36
N LEU A 118 1.14 13.17 -10.84
CA LEU A 118 0.04 13.87 -10.17
C LEU A 118 -1.23 13.00 -10.16
N VAL A 119 -1.60 12.43 -11.30
CA VAL A 119 -2.81 11.60 -11.45
C VAL A 119 -2.76 10.37 -10.55
N MET A 120 -1.62 9.68 -10.52
CA MET A 120 -1.40 8.53 -9.64
C MET A 120 -1.43 8.92 -8.16
N SER A 121 -0.94 10.12 -7.82
CA SER A 121 -0.98 10.62 -6.44
C SER A 121 -2.42 10.89 -5.99
N ILE A 122 -3.24 11.51 -6.85
CA ILE A 122 -4.67 11.75 -6.59
C ILE A 122 -5.41 10.41 -6.45
N PHE A 123 -5.14 9.45 -7.32
CA PHE A 123 -5.75 8.11 -7.24
C PHE A 123 -5.40 7.39 -5.93
N ASN A 124 -4.12 7.37 -5.55
CA ASN A 124 -3.68 6.72 -4.31
C ASN A 124 -4.18 7.46 -3.06
N TRP A 125 -4.44 8.77 -3.14
CA TRP A 125 -5.08 9.53 -2.05
C TRP A 125 -6.47 8.97 -1.70
N GLY A 126 -7.15 8.32 -2.65
CA GLY A 126 -8.41 7.62 -2.41
C GLY A 126 -8.33 6.52 -1.35
N ILE A 127 -7.17 5.88 -1.17
CA ILE A 127 -6.96 4.87 -0.12
C ILE A 127 -7.09 5.52 1.26
N TYR A 128 -6.40 6.64 1.48
CA TYR A 128 -6.43 7.40 2.73
C TYR A 128 -7.79 8.05 2.97
N GLY A 129 -8.41 8.57 1.90
CA GLY A 129 -9.77 9.09 1.95
C GLY A 129 -10.79 8.04 2.40
N GLY A 130 -10.70 6.83 1.81
CA GLY A 130 -11.56 5.70 2.16
C GLY A 130 -11.41 5.27 3.61
N TYR A 131 -10.18 4.99 4.06
CA TYR A 131 -9.91 4.61 5.46
C TYR A 131 -10.33 5.70 6.44
N GLY A 132 -10.02 6.96 6.14
CA GLY A 132 -10.40 8.08 6.98
C GLY A 132 -11.91 8.14 7.17
N ILE A 133 -12.68 8.16 6.08
CA ILE A 133 -14.15 8.23 6.10
C ILE A 133 -14.76 6.98 6.79
N ALA A 134 -14.13 5.82 6.67
CA ALA A 134 -14.63 4.58 7.26
C ALA A 134 -14.76 4.64 8.78
N PHE A 135 -13.87 5.35 9.49
CA PHE A 135 -13.95 5.48 10.96
C PHE A 135 -15.23 6.16 11.47
N PRO A 136 -15.54 7.43 11.10
CA PRO A 136 -16.75 8.08 11.55
C PRO A 136 -18.01 7.39 11.01
N VAL A 137 -17.98 6.85 9.78
CA VAL A 137 -19.10 6.09 9.23
C VAL A 137 -19.35 4.82 10.05
N GLY A 138 -18.29 4.06 10.35
CA GLY A 138 -18.37 2.82 11.14
C GLY A 138 -18.74 3.05 12.60
N ARG A 139 -18.46 4.23 13.17
CA ARG A 139 -18.77 4.57 14.55
C ARG A 139 -20.19 5.14 14.71
N TYR A 140 -20.52 6.20 13.98
CA TYR A 140 -21.76 6.95 14.21
C TYR A 140 -22.98 6.35 13.51
N ILE A 141 -22.84 5.83 12.28
CA ILE A 141 -24.01 5.33 11.52
C ILE A 141 -24.67 4.13 12.21
N PRO A 142 -23.94 3.13 12.74
CA PRO A 142 -24.57 2.03 13.46
C PRO A 142 -25.30 2.48 14.72
N GLU A 143 -24.80 3.51 15.41
CA GLU A 143 -25.40 4.06 16.64
C GLU A 143 -26.72 4.79 16.39
N LEU A 144 -26.90 5.39 15.21
CA LEU A 144 -28.17 5.99 14.81
C LEU A 144 -29.30 4.95 14.68
N ASN A 145 -28.96 3.67 14.50
CA ASN A 145 -29.88 2.54 14.37
C ASN A 145 -31.09 2.83 13.46
N VAL A 146 -30.83 3.44 12.30
CA VAL A 146 -31.89 3.82 11.35
C VAL A 146 -32.64 2.57 10.89
N TRP A 147 -33.97 2.57 11.03
CA TRP A 147 -34.86 1.44 10.69
C TRP A 147 -34.53 0.11 11.38
N ASP A 148 -33.94 0.15 12.58
CA ASP A 148 -33.51 -1.05 13.32
C ASP A 148 -32.49 -1.92 12.56
N LEU A 149 -31.76 -1.31 11.63
CA LEU A 149 -30.77 -1.99 10.80
C LEU A 149 -29.35 -1.85 11.35
N GLY A 150 -29.09 -0.98 12.33
CA GLY A 150 -27.78 -0.76 12.95
C GLY A 150 -26.64 -0.69 11.93
N TRP A 151 -25.64 -1.58 12.08
CA TRP A 151 -24.48 -1.67 11.18
C TRP A 151 -24.81 -2.05 9.73
N ARG A 152 -25.98 -2.65 9.46
CA ARG A 152 -26.37 -3.07 8.09
C ARG A 152 -26.60 -1.87 7.17
N VAL A 153 -27.01 -0.73 7.74
CA VAL A 153 -27.21 0.53 6.98
C VAL A 153 -25.91 0.95 6.28
N CYS A 154 -24.75 0.77 6.93
CA CYS A 154 -23.45 1.06 6.34
C CYS A 154 -23.21 0.25 5.06
N TYR A 155 -23.54 -1.04 5.08
CA TYR A 155 -23.40 -1.93 3.93
C TYR A 155 -24.40 -1.60 2.82
N TYR A 156 -25.65 -1.29 3.14
CA TYR A 156 -26.61 -0.87 2.12
C TYR A 156 -26.20 0.45 1.46
N GLY A 157 -25.83 1.45 2.25
CA GLY A 157 -25.39 2.75 1.74
C GLY A 157 -24.14 2.65 0.87
N ALA A 158 -23.09 2.02 1.39
CA ALA A 158 -21.85 1.81 0.63
C ALA A 158 -22.06 0.95 -0.62
N GLY A 159 -22.91 -0.09 -0.52
CA GLY A 159 -23.26 -0.96 -1.64
C GLY A 159 -24.00 -0.23 -2.75
N VAL A 160 -24.99 0.61 -2.41
CA VAL A 160 -25.72 1.42 -3.40
C VAL A 160 -24.79 2.43 -4.08
N ILE A 161 -23.95 3.12 -3.32
CA ILE A 161 -22.95 4.04 -3.89
C ILE A 161 -22.00 3.28 -4.83
N GLY A 162 -21.50 2.13 -4.40
CA GLY A 162 -20.65 1.26 -5.22
C GLY A 162 -21.33 0.81 -6.51
N LEU A 163 -22.61 0.41 -6.46
CA LEU A 163 -23.37 0.02 -7.64
C LEU A 163 -23.55 1.17 -8.64
N ILE A 164 -23.80 2.38 -8.14
CA ILE A 164 -23.85 3.59 -8.99
C ILE A 164 -22.49 3.80 -9.66
N ILE A 165 -21.39 3.71 -8.91
CA ILE A 165 -20.02 3.82 -9.45
C ILE A 165 -19.72 2.73 -10.47
N ALA A 166 -20.18 1.49 -10.25
CA ALA A 166 -20.01 0.39 -11.20
C ALA A 166 -20.72 0.67 -12.53
N VAL A 167 -21.96 1.15 -12.47
CA VAL A 167 -22.73 1.54 -13.66
C VAL A 167 -22.08 2.71 -14.37
N LEU A 168 -21.64 3.74 -13.64
CA LEU A 168 -20.93 4.88 -14.23
C LEU A 168 -19.64 4.42 -14.91
N THR A 169 -18.82 3.62 -14.22
CA THR A 169 -17.57 3.04 -14.77
C THR A 169 -17.84 2.33 -16.09
N GLY A 170 -18.90 1.52 -16.18
CA GLY A 170 -19.23 0.76 -17.39
C GLY A 170 -19.81 1.60 -18.54
N LEU A 171 -20.45 2.73 -18.24
CA LEU A 171 -21.13 3.57 -19.24
C LEU A 171 -20.33 4.80 -19.68
N THR A 172 -19.45 5.34 -18.83
CA THR A 172 -18.76 6.61 -19.07
C THR A 172 -17.28 6.45 -19.44
N LEU A 173 -16.61 5.40 -18.95
CA LEU A 173 -15.19 5.21 -19.24
C LEU A 173 -15.00 4.61 -20.63
N THR A 174 -13.99 5.12 -21.33
CA THR A 174 -13.61 4.65 -22.66
C THR A 174 -12.26 3.96 -22.60
N GLU A 175 -12.17 2.76 -23.17
CA GLU A 175 -10.91 2.01 -23.24
C GLU A 175 -9.90 2.81 -24.08
N PRO A 176 -8.75 3.22 -23.52
CA PRO A 176 -7.71 3.88 -24.28
C PRO A 176 -6.98 2.89 -25.19
N GLU A 177 -6.42 3.40 -26.28
CA GLU A 177 -5.42 2.65 -27.05
C GLU A 177 -4.24 2.30 -26.14
N ARG A 178 -3.80 1.04 -26.21
CA ARG A 178 -2.74 0.54 -25.34
C ARG A 178 -1.42 1.15 -25.80
N LYS A 179 -0.81 2.00 -24.97
CA LYS A 179 0.56 2.43 -25.21
C LYS A 179 1.47 1.33 -24.68
N MET A 180 2.03 0.50 -25.56
CA MET A 180 3.08 -0.43 -25.15
C MET A 180 4.27 0.42 -24.66
N ILE A 181 4.44 0.50 -23.35
CA ILE A 181 5.59 1.17 -22.74
C ILE A 181 6.78 0.23 -22.93
N GLY A 182 7.63 0.56 -23.90
CA GLY A 182 8.99 0.04 -24.03
C GLY A 182 9.09 -1.48 -24.26
N GLU A 183 8.79 -1.93 -25.47
CA GLU A 183 9.61 -3.01 -26.04
C GLU A 183 10.98 -2.41 -26.37
N GLU A 184 11.82 -2.20 -25.35
CA GLU A 184 13.24 -2.19 -25.60
C GLU A 184 13.62 -3.61 -25.98
N ALA A 185 14.19 -3.74 -27.18
CA ALA A 185 14.65 -4.99 -27.76
C ALA A 185 15.40 -5.80 -26.69
N ASN A 186 14.95 -7.04 -26.52
CA ASN A 186 15.44 -7.99 -25.53
C ASN A 186 16.92 -8.33 -25.81
N ASP A 187 17.84 -7.48 -25.34
CA ASP A 187 19.27 -7.69 -25.49
C ASP A 187 19.77 -8.66 -24.41
N GLY A 188 19.63 -9.95 -24.70
CA GLY A 188 20.75 -10.88 -24.56
C GLY A 188 21.10 -11.50 -23.21
N LYS A 189 20.46 -11.18 -22.07
CA LYS A 189 20.64 -11.98 -20.83
C LYS A 189 19.34 -12.25 -20.09
N GLN A 190 18.79 -13.45 -20.27
CA GLN A 190 17.74 -14.01 -19.40
C GLN A 190 18.30 -14.22 -17.98
N VAL A 191 18.24 -13.18 -17.15
CA VAL A 191 18.45 -13.34 -15.71
C VAL A 191 17.24 -14.08 -15.16
N SER A 192 17.46 -15.20 -14.47
CA SER A 192 16.38 -15.93 -13.82
C SER A 192 15.76 -15.08 -12.71
N ILE A 193 14.43 -14.95 -12.71
CA ILE A 193 13.70 -14.20 -11.69
C ILE A 193 13.97 -14.73 -10.28
N TRP A 194 14.13 -16.05 -10.13
CA TRP A 194 14.45 -16.68 -8.86
C TRP A 194 15.79 -16.23 -8.30
N LYS A 195 16.77 -15.98 -9.18
CA LYS A 195 18.07 -15.47 -8.78
C LYS A 195 17.98 -14.04 -8.24
N VAL A 196 17.04 -13.24 -8.72
CA VAL A 196 16.77 -11.88 -8.22
C VAL A 196 16.01 -11.97 -6.89
N LEU A 197 14.89 -12.70 -6.85
CA LEU A 197 14.04 -12.84 -5.67
C LEU A 197 14.77 -13.46 -4.47
N LEU A 198 15.71 -14.38 -4.71
CA LEU A 198 16.48 -15.04 -3.67
C LEU A 198 17.72 -14.24 -3.22
N GLN A 199 17.92 -13.02 -3.71
CA GLN A 199 19.00 -12.17 -3.20
C GLN A 199 18.71 -11.81 -1.74
N PRO A 200 19.70 -11.92 -0.83
CA PRO A 200 19.51 -11.61 0.58
C PRO A 200 18.91 -10.22 0.83
N ARG A 201 19.32 -9.23 0.03
CA ARG A 201 18.80 -7.86 0.10
C ARG A 201 17.30 -7.75 -0.23
N ILE A 202 16.81 -8.53 -1.18
CA ILE A 202 15.39 -8.53 -1.58
C ILE A 202 14.56 -9.32 -0.57
N ILE A 203 15.04 -10.49 -0.12
CA ILE A 203 14.36 -11.28 0.92
C ILE A 203 14.22 -10.47 2.20
N LEU A 204 15.30 -9.85 2.68
CA LEU A 204 15.27 -9.09 3.93
C LEU A 204 14.37 -7.85 3.81
N LEU A 205 14.41 -7.15 2.68
CA LEU A 205 13.51 -6.03 2.39
C LEU A 205 12.04 -6.48 2.37
N CYS A 206 11.75 -7.63 1.76
CA CYS A 206 10.40 -8.19 1.66
C CYS A 206 9.86 -8.62 3.02
N LEU A 207 10.69 -9.26 3.85
CA LEU A 207 10.32 -9.66 5.19
C LEU A 207 10.10 -8.44 6.10
N ALA A 208 10.98 -7.43 6.01
CA ALA A 208 10.83 -6.17 6.75
C ALA A 208 9.53 -5.45 6.37
N ALA A 209 9.25 -5.35 5.06
CA ALA A 209 8.01 -4.79 4.54
C ALA A 209 6.76 -5.57 5.00
N SER A 210 6.84 -6.90 5.02
CA SER A 210 5.76 -7.77 5.51
C SER A 210 5.44 -7.50 6.98
N ILE A 211 6.46 -7.41 7.83
CA ILE A 211 6.26 -7.12 9.27
C ILE A 211 5.73 -5.69 9.46
N ARG A 212 6.23 -4.70 8.71
CA ARG A 212 5.67 -3.34 8.74
C ARG A 212 4.19 -3.32 8.32
N HIS A 213 3.85 -4.09 7.28
CA HIS A 213 2.48 -4.20 6.78
C HIS A 213 1.55 -4.85 7.81
N CYS A 214 2.03 -5.87 8.53
CA CYS A 214 1.33 -6.43 9.70
C CYS A 214 1.01 -5.37 10.74
N GLY A 215 1.97 -4.52 11.10
CA GLY A 215 1.72 -3.43 12.05
C GLY A 215 0.58 -2.51 11.62
N GLY A 216 0.59 -2.10 10.35
CA GLY A 216 -0.43 -1.21 9.79
C GLY A 216 -1.83 -1.85 9.78
N LEU A 217 -1.94 -3.11 9.34
CA LEU A 217 -3.22 -3.82 9.30
C LEU A 217 -3.73 -4.19 10.69
N CYS A 218 -2.83 -4.57 11.61
CA CYS A 218 -3.18 -4.80 13.01
C CYS A 218 -3.82 -3.55 13.61
N PHE A 219 -3.22 -2.37 13.38
CA PHE A 219 -3.84 -1.11 13.78
C PHE A 219 -5.18 -0.89 13.10
N ALA A 220 -5.25 -0.98 11.77
CA ALA A 220 -6.46 -0.70 11.01
C ALA A 220 -7.67 -1.57 11.44
N TYR A 221 -7.44 -2.85 11.75
CA TYR A 221 -8.51 -3.76 12.13
C TYR A 221 -8.95 -3.62 13.59
N ASN A 222 -8.08 -3.13 14.48
CA ASN A 222 -8.32 -3.21 15.92
C ASN A 222 -8.39 -1.85 16.63
N CYS A 223 -7.99 -0.75 15.99
CA CYS A 223 -7.84 0.53 16.70
C CYS A 223 -9.16 1.12 17.20
N ASP A 224 -10.22 1.17 16.37
CA ASP A 224 -11.51 1.70 16.83
C ASP A 224 -12.11 0.81 17.93
N LEU A 225 -12.04 -0.52 17.77
CA LEU A 225 -12.46 -1.48 18.79
C LEU A 225 -11.72 -1.26 20.12
N TYR A 226 -10.39 -1.12 20.05
CA TYR A 226 -9.55 -0.84 21.22
C TYR A 226 -9.97 0.46 21.91
N TYR A 227 -10.12 1.55 21.17
CA TYR A 227 -10.49 2.83 21.76
C TYR A 227 -11.90 2.83 22.34
N ARG A 228 -12.84 2.08 21.75
CA ARG A 228 -14.20 1.89 22.30
C ARG A 228 -14.20 1.08 23.59
N GLU A 229 -13.36 0.06 23.68
CA GLU A 229 -13.25 -0.81 24.87
C GLU A 229 -12.56 -0.09 26.03
N TYR A 230 -11.46 0.62 25.78
CA TYR A 230 -10.67 1.27 26.83
C TYR A 230 -11.12 2.69 27.17
N PHE A 231 -11.77 3.39 26.25
CA PHE A 231 -12.19 4.79 26.42
C PHE A 231 -13.62 5.02 25.91
N PRO A 232 -14.62 4.32 26.46
CA PRO A 232 -16.01 4.37 25.97
C PRO A 232 -16.62 5.78 26.05
N ASP A 233 -16.21 6.60 27.02
CA ASP A 233 -16.71 7.96 27.23
C ASP A 233 -16.14 8.99 26.24
N TYR A 234 -15.16 8.60 25.42
CA TYR A 234 -14.46 9.51 24.51
C TYR A 234 -14.84 9.23 23.07
N ASP A 235 -15.28 10.28 22.38
CA ASP A 235 -15.51 10.20 20.94
C ASP A 235 -14.23 10.49 20.14
N LEU A 236 -13.67 9.43 19.58
CA LEU A 236 -12.42 9.47 18.82
C LEU A 236 -12.62 9.23 17.31
N GLY A 237 -13.85 9.08 16.82
CA GLY A 237 -14.12 8.79 15.41
C GLY A 237 -13.55 9.85 14.46
N TRP A 238 -13.79 11.13 14.76
CA TRP A 238 -13.24 12.25 13.98
C TRP A 238 -11.73 12.45 14.16
N TRP A 239 -11.17 12.05 15.30
CA TRP A 239 -9.72 12.07 15.51
C TRP A 239 -9.03 11.02 14.65
N LEU A 240 -9.56 9.80 14.59
CA LEU A 240 -9.07 8.74 13.72
C LEU A 240 -9.19 9.14 12.24
N PHE A 241 -10.31 9.76 11.84
CA PHE A 241 -10.45 10.37 10.52
C PHE A 241 -9.31 11.36 10.25
N ALA A 242 -9.12 12.37 11.10
CA ALA A 242 -8.14 13.43 10.88
C ALA A 242 -6.70 12.90 10.83
N VAL A 243 -6.34 11.97 11.72
CA VAL A 243 -5.00 11.39 11.74
C VAL A 243 -4.73 10.57 10.48
N THR A 244 -5.66 9.71 10.08
CA THR A 244 -5.45 8.83 8.92
C THR A 244 -5.48 9.60 7.60
N ILE A 245 -6.46 10.47 7.39
CA ILE A 245 -6.61 11.20 6.12
C ILE A 245 -5.65 12.38 6.01
N VAL A 246 -5.53 13.21 7.05
CA VAL A 246 -4.73 14.45 6.97
C VAL A 246 -3.27 14.11 7.22
N ILE A 247 -2.97 13.55 8.39
CA ILE A 247 -1.58 13.35 8.80
C ILE A 247 -0.92 12.22 8.00
N GLY A 248 -1.64 11.13 7.76
CA GLY A 248 -1.17 10.04 6.89
C GLY A 248 -0.82 10.51 5.48
N SER A 249 -1.71 11.27 4.83
CA SER A 249 -1.45 11.81 3.48
C SER A 249 -0.23 12.73 3.44
N ILE A 250 -0.07 13.61 4.43
CA ILE A 250 1.12 14.48 4.51
C ILE A 250 2.37 13.62 4.70
N GLY A 251 2.32 12.58 5.53
CA GLY A 251 3.41 11.62 5.75
C GLY A 251 3.88 10.95 4.45
N VAL A 252 2.96 10.44 3.63
CA VAL A 252 3.29 9.82 2.33
C VAL A 252 4.01 10.79 1.40
N VAL A 253 3.45 12.00 1.24
CA VAL A 253 4.01 13.03 0.35
C VAL A 253 5.38 13.48 0.85
N ALA A 254 5.50 13.75 2.15
CA ALA A 254 6.77 14.12 2.79
C ALA A 254 7.80 13.00 2.62
N GLY A 255 7.41 11.74 2.81
CA GLY A 255 8.25 10.57 2.59
C GLY A 255 8.85 10.50 1.20
N GLY A 256 8.02 10.66 0.17
CA GLY A 256 8.46 10.72 -1.22
C GLY A 256 9.50 11.83 -1.45
N ILE A 257 9.12 13.07 -1.14
CA ILE A 257 9.98 14.26 -1.36
C ILE A 257 11.31 14.15 -0.62
N ILE A 258 11.28 13.73 0.65
CA ILE A 258 12.46 13.58 1.49
C ILE A 258 13.37 12.50 0.90
N SER A 259 12.81 11.34 0.57
CA SER A 259 13.59 10.22 0.04
C SER A 259 14.27 10.55 -1.30
N ASP A 260 13.58 11.27 -2.19
CA ASP A 260 14.10 11.66 -3.49
C ASP A 260 15.22 12.70 -3.36
N LYS A 261 15.10 13.63 -2.42
CA LYS A 261 16.15 14.62 -2.16
C LYS A 261 17.43 13.97 -1.62
N PHE A 262 17.30 12.95 -0.78
CA PHE A 262 18.45 12.25 -0.20
C PHE A 262 19.06 11.23 -1.17
N VAL A 263 18.25 10.52 -1.97
CA VAL A 263 18.74 9.56 -2.97
C VAL A 263 19.61 10.25 -4.02
N ALA A 264 19.23 11.45 -4.45
CA ALA A 264 20.00 12.25 -5.39
C ALA A 264 21.43 12.57 -4.90
N LYS A 265 21.67 12.54 -3.58
CA LYS A 265 22.97 12.85 -2.97
C LYS A 265 23.76 11.61 -2.53
N MET A 266 23.07 10.58 -2.04
CA MET A 266 23.70 9.48 -1.31
C MET A 266 23.39 8.09 -1.90
N GLY A 267 22.64 8.02 -3.00
CA GLY A 267 22.26 6.78 -3.67
C GLY A 267 21.22 5.95 -2.91
N ILE A 268 20.94 4.74 -3.41
CA ILE A 268 19.85 3.86 -2.94
C ILE A 268 19.87 3.58 -1.43
N ARG A 269 21.06 3.46 -0.81
CA ARG A 269 21.21 3.28 0.64
C ARG A 269 20.46 4.32 1.46
N SER A 270 20.38 5.55 0.95
CA SER A 270 19.70 6.64 1.65
C SER A 270 18.18 6.53 1.66
N ARG A 271 17.57 5.87 0.65
CA ARG A 271 16.14 5.56 0.67
C ARG A 271 15.83 4.57 1.78
N VAL A 272 16.63 3.50 1.90
CA VAL A 272 16.50 2.54 3.00
C VAL A 272 16.79 3.18 4.37
N ALA A 273 17.76 4.10 4.45
CA ALA A 273 18.02 4.86 5.68
C ALA A 273 16.83 5.75 6.07
N CYS A 274 16.24 6.48 5.12
CA CYS A 274 15.06 7.30 5.35
C CYS A 274 13.87 6.44 5.83
N LEU A 275 13.63 5.32 5.16
CA LEU A 275 12.64 4.31 5.57
C LEU A 275 12.89 3.83 7.00
N THR A 276 14.13 3.43 7.32
CA THR A 276 14.53 2.97 8.66
C THR A 276 14.28 4.04 9.72
N ILE A 277 14.78 5.25 9.52
CA ILE A 277 14.65 6.36 10.47
C ILE A 277 13.18 6.70 10.71
N SER A 278 12.36 6.74 9.64
CA SER A 278 10.92 6.99 9.77
C SER A 278 10.25 5.95 10.67
N GLN A 279 10.54 4.66 10.49
CA GLN A 279 9.92 3.61 11.31
C GLN A 279 10.46 3.58 12.74
N ILE A 280 11.75 3.87 12.95
CA ILE A 280 12.33 4.02 14.30
C ILE A 280 11.62 5.15 15.06
N ILE A 281 11.41 6.30 14.42
CA ILE A 281 10.71 7.43 15.04
C ILE A 281 9.23 7.07 15.27
N ALA A 282 8.56 6.45 14.31
CA ALA A 282 7.15 6.08 14.43
C ALA A 282 6.87 5.12 15.59
N THR A 283 7.81 4.22 15.92
CA THR A 283 7.66 3.14 16.89
C THR A 283 7.29 3.62 18.32
N PRO A 284 8.08 4.46 19.02
CA PRO A 284 7.73 4.92 20.37
C PRO A 284 6.41 5.70 20.40
N PHE A 285 6.07 6.42 19.34
CA PHE A 285 4.79 7.12 19.23
C PHE A 285 3.61 6.16 18.98
N ALA A 286 3.85 5.04 18.27
CA ALA A 286 2.87 3.95 18.15
C ALA A 286 2.58 3.33 19.52
N PHE A 287 3.61 3.07 20.33
CA PHE A 287 3.44 2.65 21.73
C PHE A 287 2.66 3.69 22.54
N GLY A 288 3.00 4.98 22.37
CA GLY A 288 2.27 6.09 23.01
C GLY A 288 0.78 6.10 22.70
N SER A 289 0.40 5.79 21.45
CA SER A 289 -1.01 5.79 21.02
C SER A 289 -1.86 4.72 21.75
N VAL A 290 -1.21 3.66 22.21
CA VAL A 290 -1.88 2.58 22.95
C VAL A 290 -1.75 2.79 24.46
N TYR A 291 -0.62 3.34 24.94
CA TYR A 291 -0.32 3.47 26.36
C TYR A 291 -1.03 4.64 27.05
N PHE A 292 -1.11 5.81 26.39
CA PHE A 292 -1.56 7.05 27.03
C PHE A 292 -3.09 7.21 27.08
N ASN A 293 -3.53 8.20 27.85
CA ASN A 293 -4.92 8.68 27.89
C ASN A 293 -5.35 9.26 26.52
N PRO A 294 -6.66 9.36 26.22
CA PRO A 294 -7.19 9.61 24.87
C PRO A 294 -6.55 10.78 24.12
N LEU A 295 -6.40 11.94 24.77
CA LEU A 295 -5.80 13.11 24.13
C LEU A 295 -4.35 12.85 23.70
N TRP A 296 -3.53 12.32 24.61
CA TRP A 296 -2.13 11.99 24.34
C TRP A 296 -1.98 10.80 23.39
N ALA A 297 -2.91 9.84 23.45
CA ALA A 297 -2.99 8.74 22.52
C ALA A 297 -3.17 9.25 21.07
N MET A 298 -4.08 10.21 20.84
CA MET A 298 -4.29 10.79 19.51
C MET A 298 -3.11 11.64 19.03
N ILE A 299 -2.49 12.43 19.91
CA ILE A 299 -1.31 13.24 19.57
C ILE A 299 -0.15 12.33 19.13
N THR A 300 0.15 11.32 19.94
CA THR A 300 1.21 10.35 19.62
C THR A 300 0.85 9.50 18.41
N LEU A 301 -0.43 9.13 18.23
CA LEU A 301 -0.89 8.47 17.02
C LEU A 301 -0.63 9.33 15.78
N GLY A 302 -0.93 10.63 15.82
CA GLY A 302 -0.67 11.57 14.72
C GLY A 302 0.81 11.59 14.33
N ILE A 303 1.70 11.77 15.31
CA ILE A 303 3.16 11.75 15.06
C ILE A 303 3.58 10.40 14.49
N SER A 304 3.09 9.30 15.07
CA SER A 304 3.38 7.95 14.58
C SER A 304 2.93 7.78 13.13
N TYR A 305 1.69 8.14 12.80
CA TYR A 305 1.11 7.99 11.47
C TYR A 305 1.88 8.79 10.42
N PHE A 306 2.30 10.02 10.74
CA PHE A 306 3.10 10.84 9.84
C PHE A 306 4.37 10.10 9.38
N PHE A 307 5.14 9.57 10.34
CA PHE A 307 6.39 8.88 10.03
C PHE A 307 6.17 7.45 9.53
N ALA A 308 5.17 6.75 10.06
CA ALA A 308 4.83 5.40 9.69
C ALA A 308 4.43 5.34 8.21
N GLU A 309 3.62 6.29 7.73
CA GLU A 309 3.08 6.30 6.36
C GLU A 309 4.08 6.76 5.29
N MET A 310 5.26 7.28 5.66
CA MET A 310 6.36 7.54 4.71
C MET A 310 6.83 6.26 3.99
N TRP A 311 6.52 5.07 4.51
CA TRP A 311 7.16 3.82 4.12
C TRP A 311 6.82 3.34 2.69
N PHE A 312 5.54 3.39 2.30
CA PHE A 312 5.05 2.60 1.16
C PHE A 312 5.62 3.09 -0.17
N GLY A 313 5.61 4.41 -0.39
CA GLY A 313 6.19 5.02 -1.60
C GLY A 313 7.71 4.81 -1.69
N ILE A 314 8.42 4.96 -0.57
CA ILE A 314 9.88 4.75 -0.50
C ILE A 314 10.23 3.30 -0.82
N LEU A 315 9.49 2.35 -0.22
CA LEU A 315 9.67 0.92 -0.45
C LEU A 315 9.47 0.56 -1.92
N PHE A 316 8.39 1.03 -2.53
CA PHE A 316 8.10 0.78 -3.94
C PHE A 316 9.23 1.31 -4.85
N ALA A 317 9.70 2.53 -4.57
CA ALA A 317 10.79 3.15 -5.31
C ALA A 317 12.11 2.35 -5.18
N ILE A 318 12.41 1.81 -4.00
CA ILE A 318 13.58 0.94 -3.78
C ILE A 318 13.49 -0.32 -4.63
N VAL A 319 12.35 -1.03 -4.60
CA VAL A 319 12.18 -2.29 -5.35
C VAL A 319 12.33 -2.06 -6.86
N VAL A 320 11.77 -0.97 -7.38
CA VAL A 320 11.86 -0.59 -8.79
C VAL A 320 13.30 -0.29 -9.23
N GLU A 321 14.10 0.32 -8.36
CA GLU A 321 15.47 0.75 -8.65
C GLU A 321 16.49 -0.40 -8.57
N ILE A 322 16.33 -1.34 -7.63
CA ILE A 322 17.27 -2.46 -7.45
C ILE A 322 17.05 -3.63 -8.42
N VAL A 323 15.89 -3.69 -9.09
CA VAL A 323 15.48 -4.78 -9.97
C VAL A 323 15.74 -4.41 -11.44
N PRO A 324 16.32 -5.33 -12.24
CA PRO A 324 16.47 -5.15 -13.69
C PRO A 324 15.16 -4.80 -14.39
N LEU A 325 15.23 -3.93 -15.41
CA LEU A 325 14.06 -3.41 -16.14
C LEU A 325 13.11 -4.52 -16.62
N ASN A 326 13.68 -5.59 -17.19
CA ASN A 326 12.93 -6.74 -17.75
C ASN A 326 12.21 -7.62 -16.70
N LEU A 327 12.56 -7.49 -15.42
CA LEU A 327 11.97 -8.29 -14.32
C LEU A 327 11.21 -7.43 -13.30
N ARG A 328 11.14 -6.12 -13.51
CA ARG A 328 10.64 -5.14 -12.54
C ARG A 328 9.18 -5.40 -12.15
N SER A 329 8.28 -5.48 -13.13
CA SER A 329 6.83 -5.68 -12.88
C SER A 329 6.57 -6.99 -12.15
N THR A 330 7.18 -8.09 -12.60
CA THR A 330 7.02 -9.41 -11.99
C THR A 330 7.59 -9.46 -10.58
N THR A 331 8.76 -8.85 -10.35
CA THR A 331 9.39 -8.82 -9.02
C THR A 331 8.56 -8.01 -8.03
N VAL A 332 8.07 -6.83 -8.44
CA VAL A 332 7.15 -6.01 -7.64
C VAL A 332 5.87 -6.80 -7.32
N GLY A 333 5.31 -7.52 -8.30
CA GLY A 333 4.13 -8.36 -8.11
C GLY A 333 4.35 -9.46 -7.06
N VAL A 334 5.44 -10.23 -7.17
CA VAL A 334 5.78 -11.27 -6.18
C VAL A 334 6.06 -10.64 -4.81
N PHE A 335 6.74 -9.50 -4.77
CA PHE A 335 7.05 -8.79 -3.54
C PHE A 335 5.76 -8.37 -2.79
N LEU A 336 4.83 -7.73 -3.49
CA LEU A 336 3.54 -7.32 -2.92
C LEU A 336 2.68 -8.53 -2.54
N PHE A 337 2.72 -9.62 -3.32
CA PHE A 337 2.04 -10.86 -3.00
C PHE A 337 2.51 -11.44 -1.66
N VAL A 338 3.83 -11.54 -1.46
CA VAL A 338 4.41 -12.04 -0.21
C VAL A 338 4.11 -11.08 0.94
N MET A 339 4.26 -9.78 0.72
CA MET A 339 3.98 -8.75 1.72
C MET A 339 2.53 -8.79 2.21
N ASN A 340 1.55 -8.90 1.30
CA ASN A 340 0.14 -9.00 1.67
C ASN A 340 -0.17 -10.33 2.38
N ASN A 341 0.36 -11.45 1.88
CA ASN A 341 0.09 -12.76 2.48
C ASN A 341 0.74 -12.95 3.84
N ILE A 342 1.97 -12.49 4.05
CA ILE A 342 2.60 -12.56 5.36
C ILE A 342 2.00 -11.46 6.24
N GLY A 343 2.23 -10.20 5.86
CA GLY A 343 1.87 -9.05 6.67
C GLY A 343 0.39 -8.99 7.03
N GLY A 344 -0.50 -9.25 6.08
CA GLY A 344 -1.93 -9.10 6.35
C GLY A 344 -2.60 -10.29 7.04
N ASN A 345 -1.97 -11.47 7.07
CA ASN A 345 -2.50 -12.63 7.81
C ASN A 345 -2.02 -12.68 9.25
N LEU A 346 -0.84 -12.13 9.56
CA LEU A 346 -0.29 -12.12 10.93
C LEU A 346 -1.23 -11.53 12.00
N PRO A 347 -2.08 -10.51 11.73
CA PRO A 347 -3.07 -10.01 12.69
C PRO A 347 -4.03 -11.07 13.24
N ILE A 348 -4.18 -12.23 12.59
CA ILE A 348 -4.95 -13.37 13.15
C ILE A 348 -4.48 -13.78 14.54
N LEU A 349 -3.20 -13.56 14.86
CA LEU A 349 -2.60 -13.89 16.14
C LEU A 349 -2.95 -12.90 17.25
N VAL A 350 -3.57 -11.76 16.94
CA VAL A 350 -3.97 -10.76 17.95
C VAL A 350 -4.95 -11.36 18.95
N GLU A 351 -5.96 -12.12 18.49
CA GLU A 351 -6.98 -12.65 19.40
C GLU A 351 -6.44 -13.75 20.35
N PRO A 352 -5.74 -14.81 19.88
CA PRO A 352 -5.17 -15.80 20.78
C PRO A 352 -4.24 -15.20 21.84
N ILE A 353 -3.47 -14.18 21.46
CA ILE A 353 -2.56 -13.49 22.38
C ILE A 353 -3.35 -12.59 23.34
N ARG A 354 -4.40 -11.90 22.86
CA ARG A 354 -5.28 -11.07 23.68
C ARG A 354 -5.88 -11.84 24.84
N VAL A 355 -6.34 -13.08 24.60
CA VAL A 355 -6.91 -13.95 25.64
C VAL A 355 -5.88 -14.30 26.72
N THR A 356 -4.59 -14.33 26.39
CA THR A 356 -3.52 -14.70 27.33
C THR A 356 -2.90 -13.54 28.09
N ILE A 357 -2.71 -12.39 27.45
CA ILE A 357 -1.94 -11.27 28.02
C ILE A 357 -2.67 -9.92 28.00
N GLY A 358 -3.86 -9.83 27.39
CA GLY A 358 -4.64 -8.61 27.28
C GLY A 358 -4.57 -7.95 25.90
N PHE A 359 -5.58 -7.12 25.60
CA PHE A 359 -5.73 -6.50 24.27
C PHE A 359 -4.67 -5.44 24.02
N ARG A 360 -4.41 -4.60 25.02
CA ARG A 360 -3.39 -3.55 24.98
C ARG A 360 -2.00 -4.14 24.68
N GLU A 361 -1.65 -5.22 25.37
CA GLU A 361 -0.40 -5.96 25.23
C GLU A 361 -0.27 -6.59 23.84
N SER A 362 -1.38 -7.10 23.30
CA SER A 362 -1.42 -7.63 21.94
C SER A 362 -1.14 -6.56 20.88
N LEU A 363 -1.68 -5.35 21.04
CA LEU A 363 -1.39 -4.23 20.15
C LEU A 363 0.05 -3.71 20.31
N PHE A 364 0.61 -3.76 21.51
CA PHE A 364 2.03 -3.47 21.69
C PHE A 364 2.94 -4.42 20.90
N ILE A 365 2.57 -5.69 20.77
CA ILE A 365 3.35 -6.68 20.00
C ILE A 365 3.11 -6.53 18.50
N PHE A 366 1.85 -6.65 18.06
CA PHE A 366 1.53 -6.80 16.64
C PHE A 366 1.40 -5.49 15.87
N TYR A 367 1.20 -4.36 16.56
CA TYR A 367 1.20 -3.03 15.96
C TYR A 367 2.52 -2.30 16.19
N ALA A 368 2.76 -1.81 17.41
CA ALA A 368 3.93 -0.97 17.68
C ALA A 368 5.25 -1.76 17.62
N GLY A 369 5.25 -2.99 18.15
CA GLY A 369 6.38 -3.91 18.10
C GLY A 369 6.73 -4.32 16.67
N ALA A 370 5.74 -4.51 15.80
CA ALA A 370 5.96 -4.78 14.39
C ALA A 370 6.67 -3.61 13.68
N TYR A 371 6.34 -2.35 14.01
CA TYR A 371 7.09 -1.19 13.51
C TYR A 371 8.54 -1.23 13.98
N GLY A 372 8.78 -1.50 15.27
CA GLY A 372 10.12 -1.63 15.82
C GLY A 372 10.95 -2.74 15.15
N ILE A 373 10.39 -3.95 15.05
CA ILE A 373 11.05 -5.10 14.40
C ILE A 373 11.35 -4.77 12.93
N SER A 374 10.38 -4.23 12.18
CA SER A 374 10.59 -3.87 10.78
C SER A 374 11.70 -2.83 10.62
N SER A 375 11.81 -1.87 11.54
CA SER A 375 12.84 -0.85 11.52
C SER A 375 14.25 -1.44 11.70
N ILE A 376 14.41 -2.42 12.59
CA ILE A 376 15.66 -3.16 12.78
C ILE A 376 16.01 -3.93 11.49
N MET A 377 15.03 -4.54 10.84
CA MET A 377 15.26 -5.27 9.60
C MET A 377 15.59 -4.36 8.42
N PHE A 378 14.96 -3.18 8.31
CA PHE A 378 15.33 -2.18 7.32
C PHE A 378 16.74 -1.65 7.58
N PHE A 379 17.13 -1.45 8.84
CA PHE A 379 18.49 -1.09 9.21
C PHE A 379 19.51 -2.13 8.73
N PHE A 380 19.26 -3.42 8.94
CA PHE A 380 20.13 -4.47 8.41
C PHE A 380 20.13 -4.53 6.88
N THR A 381 18.98 -4.29 6.25
CA THR A 381 18.84 -4.23 4.79
C THR A 381 19.70 -3.13 4.19
N MET A 382 19.89 -2.01 4.89
CA MET A 382 20.73 -0.90 4.45
C MET A 382 22.19 -1.33 4.18
N PHE A 383 22.74 -2.25 4.98
CA PHE A 383 24.11 -2.76 4.78
C PHE A 383 24.24 -3.71 3.58
N LEU A 384 23.13 -4.29 3.13
CA LEU A 384 23.09 -5.17 1.96
C LEU A 384 22.82 -4.42 0.64
N MET A 385 22.58 -3.11 0.70
CA MET A 385 22.41 -2.26 -0.47
C MET A 385 23.76 -1.74 -0.95
N ASP A 386 23.91 -1.49 -2.25
CA ASP A 386 25.17 -1.00 -2.83
C ASP A 386 25.37 0.49 -2.54
N GLY A 387 26.62 0.92 -2.33
CA GLY A 387 26.94 2.31 -1.99
C GLY A 387 27.00 3.23 -3.22
N SER A 388 26.81 4.54 -3.04
CA SER A 388 26.96 5.56 -4.10
C SER A 388 28.29 5.45 -4.87
N ALA A 389 29.39 5.08 -4.18
CA ALA A 389 30.70 4.90 -4.79
C ALA A 389 30.81 3.63 -5.68
N GLU A 390 30.00 2.60 -5.42
CA GLU A 390 29.96 1.36 -6.19
C GLU A 390 29.20 1.56 -7.49
N VAL A 391 28.03 2.21 -7.45
CA VAL A 391 27.24 2.55 -8.64
C VAL A 391 28.04 3.44 -9.61
N LYS A 392 28.80 4.41 -9.09
CA LYS A 392 29.67 5.26 -9.91
C LYS A 392 30.79 4.46 -10.58
N LYS A 393 31.43 3.53 -9.86
CA LYS A 393 32.43 2.61 -10.42
C LYS A 393 31.84 1.66 -11.46
N THR A 394 30.65 1.11 -11.25
CA THR A 394 29.99 0.21 -12.20
C THR A 394 29.58 0.96 -13.46
N ALA A 395 29.01 2.16 -13.32
CA ALA A 395 28.69 3.04 -14.44
C ALA A 395 29.94 3.41 -15.23
N ASP A 396 31.02 3.84 -14.55
CA ASP A 396 32.30 4.15 -15.22
C ASP A 396 32.87 2.91 -15.93
N THR A 397 32.81 1.72 -15.32
CA THR A 397 33.30 0.46 -15.90
C THR A 397 32.46 0.00 -17.09
N GLU A 398 31.14 0.15 -17.04
CA GLU A 398 30.25 -0.14 -18.16
C GLU A 398 30.49 0.85 -19.29
N MET A 399 30.57 2.16 -19.00
CA MET A 399 30.90 3.19 -19.99
C MET A 399 32.27 2.94 -20.66
N THR A 400 33.24 2.42 -19.90
CA THR A 400 34.58 2.04 -20.42
C THR A 400 34.52 0.77 -21.30
N LYS A 401 33.60 -0.15 -21.03
CA LYS A 401 33.35 -1.33 -21.88
C LYS A 401 32.57 -0.99 -23.14
N THR A 402 31.60 -0.06 -23.06
CA THR A 402 30.87 0.43 -24.24
C THR A 402 31.79 1.26 -25.13
N THR A 403 32.73 2.04 -24.58
CA THR A 403 33.76 2.72 -25.40
C THR A 403 34.82 1.76 -25.95
N SER A 404 35.11 0.61 -25.32
CA SER A 404 35.98 -0.42 -25.93
C SER A 404 35.28 -1.24 -27.02
N SER A 405 33.95 -1.20 -27.09
CA SER A 405 33.13 -1.87 -28.12
C SER A 405 32.52 -0.91 -29.14
N ALA A 406 32.65 0.40 -28.93
CA ALA A 406 32.34 1.40 -29.94
C ALA A 406 33.59 1.57 -30.80
N TYR A 407 33.41 1.40 -32.11
CA TYR A 407 34.43 1.52 -33.14
C TYR A 407 35.55 2.50 -32.79
N ASP A 408 36.77 1.98 -32.83
CA ASP A 408 38.01 2.72 -32.68
C ASP A 408 38.10 3.79 -33.79
N ASN A 409 37.66 5.01 -33.50
CA ASN A 409 37.71 6.15 -34.42
C ASN A 409 39.14 6.63 -34.71
N SER A 410 40.16 5.90 -34.26
CA SER A 410 41.57 6.17 -34.60
C SER A 410 41.93 5.80 -36.05
N THR A 411 41.02 5.22 -36.83
CA THR A 411 41.26 4.87 -38.25
C THR A 411 41.06 6.02 -39.24
N PHE A 412 40.69 7.23 -38.80
CA PHE A 412 40.47 8.39 -39.68
C PHE A 412 41.35 9.61 -39.36
N THR A 413 42.57 9.40 -38.88
CA THR A 413 43.61 10.44 -38.84
C THR A 413 44.54 10.28 -40.04
N ASN A 414 44.59 11.28 -40.92
CA ASN A 414 45.75 11.45 -41.81
C ASN A 414 46.94 11.93 -40.98
N ASP A 415 48.16 11.72 -41.49
CA ASP A 415 49.46 12.03 -40.85
C ASP A 415 49.64 13.47 -40.32
N ASP A 416 48.69 14.38 -40.58
CA ASP A 416 48.70 15.78 -40.12
C ASP A 416 47.76 16.09 -38.93
N GLY A 417 47.13 15.08 -38.32
CA GLY A 417 46.47 15.23 -37.01
C GLY A 417 45.17 16.05 -36.96
N GLN A 418 44.46 16.24 -38.08
CA GLN A 418 43.13 16.88 -38.10
C GLN A 418 41.98 15.89 -38.32
N SER A 419 40.90 16.06 -37.55
CA SER A 419 39.65 15.28 -37.62
C SER A 419 38.83 15.63 -38.87
N THR A 420 38.39 14.62 -39.63
CA THR A 420 37.59 14.75 -40.87
C THR A 420 36.10 15.02 -40.66
N LEU A 421 35.63 15.09 -39.41
CA LEU A 421 34.24 15.41 -39.08
C LEU A 421 34.01 16.93 -39.02
N GLU A 422 33.80 17.57 -40.17
CA GLU A 422 33.15 18.88 -40.22
C GLU A 422 31.66 18.71 -39.93
N LEU A 423 31.26 18.90 -38.66
CA LEU A 423 29.86 19.07 -38.30
C LEU A 423 29.31 20.37 -38.91
N PRO A 424 28.11 20.37 -39.50
CA PRO A 424 27.50 21.60 -40.02
C PRO A 424 27.35 22.61 -38.87
N ARG A 425 27.88 23.83 -39.07
CA ARG A 425 27.65 24.94 -38.14
C ARG A 425 26.16 25.31 -38.18
N PHE A 426 25.43 25.03 -37.11
CA PHE A 426 24.10 25.59 -36.91
C PHE A 426 24.17 27.13 -36.96
N PRO A 427 23.26 27.81 -37.68
CA PRO A 427 23.23 29.27 -37.69
C PRO A 427 22.92 29.81 -36.28
N ALA A 428 23.59 30.89 -35.92
CA ALA A 428 23.43 31.55 -34.63
C ALA A 428 21.97 31.97 -34.40
N ARG A 429 21.47 31.70 -33.19
CA ARG A 429 20.16 32.16 -32.70
C ARG A 429 20.05 33.69 -32.88
N SER A 430 18.98 34.15 -33.51
CA SER A 430 18.62 35.57 -33.57
C SER A 430 18.35 36.15 -32.18
N PRO A 431 18.71 37.41 -31.90
CA PRO A 431 18.46 38.03 -30.61
C PRO A 431 16.97 38.20 -30.36
N ILE A 432 16.53 37.79 -29.17
CA ILE A 432 15.18 38.00 -28.64
C ILE A 432 15.03 39.50 -28.38
N TYR A 433 14.11 40.16 -29.09
CA TYR A 433 13.68 41.51 -28.75
C TYR A 433 12.83 41.46 -27.48
N GLU A 434 13.36 42.02 -26.39
CA GLU A 434 12.55 42.48 -25.26
C GLU A 434 11.68 43.65 -25.74
N HIS A 435 10.36 43.44 -25.80
CA HIS A 435 9.42 44.55 -25.78
C HIS A 435 8.66 44.55 -24.46
N SER A 436 8.93 45.62 -23.73
CA SER A 436 8.25 46.12 -22.54
C SER A 436 6.86 46.67 -22.88
N ARG A 437 5.93 46.40 -21.94
CA ARG A 437 4.71 47.16 -21.60
C ARG A 437 3.69 47.49 -22.70
N LEU A 438 2.50 46.89 -22.55
CA LEU A 438 1.27 47.61 -22.15
C LEU A 438 0.37 46.66 -21.34
#